data_AF-A0A6M0HKB9-F1
#
_entry.id   AF-A0A6M0HKB9-F1
#
_cell.length_a   1.000
_cell.length_b   1.000
_cell.length_c   1.000
_cell.angle_alpha   90.00
_cell.angle_beta   90.00
_cell.angle_gamma   90.00
#
_symmetry.space_group_name_H-M   'P 1'
#
loop_
_entity.id
_entity.type
_entity.pdbx_description
1 polymer ?
#
loop_
_entity_poly.entity_id
_entity_poly.type
_entity_poly.pdbx_seq_one_letter_code
_entity_poly.pdbx_strand_id
1 'polypeptide(L)'
;MTEDAMAKLRISGDRKARYQAVAAAHGTSLSAFIRTACDQAATGLNAAAMRADLAVLRRHLNQIAAFANEAAEGGLDRQTVHRLAQESASMRTIIDRHLAIG
;
A
#
# COMPACT_ATOMS: atom_id res chain seq x y z
N MET A 1 -29.07 -9.91 5.02
CA MET A 1 -28.38 -9.44 6.24
C MET A 1 -27.47 -10.56 6.68
N THR A 2 -26.18 -10.49 6.37
CA THR A 2 -25.19 -11.46 6.86
C THR A 2 -24.99 -11.23 8.35
N GLU A 3 -25.35 -12.20 9.18
CA GLU A 3 -25.06 -12.14 10.61
C GLU A 3 -23.55 -12.02 10.80
N ASP A 4 -23.10 -10.93 11.46
CA ASP A 4 -21.69 -10.74 11.77
C ASP A 4 -21.30 -11.77 12.85
N ALA A 5 -20.76 -12.91 12.41
CA ALA A 5 -20.38 -13.98 13.30
C ALA A 5 -19.24 -13.52 14.24
N MET A 6 -19.51 -13.50 15.54
CA MET A 6 -18.53 -13.09 16.55
C MET A 6 -17.63 -14.28 16.94
N ALA A 7 -16.35 -14.21 16.56
CA ALA A 7 -15.33 -15.16 17.00
C ALA A 7 -14.59 -14.64 18.25
N LYS A 8 -14.47 -15.47 19.29
CA LYS A 8 -13.65 -15.16 20.48
C LYS A 8 -12.28 -15.82 20.35
N LEU A 9 -11.22 -15.02 20.26
CA LEU A 9 -9.84 -15.48 20.26
C LEU A 9 -9.21 -15.42 21.66
N ARG A 10 -8.60 -16.54 22.08
CA ARG A 10 -7.71 -16.57 23.25
C ARG A 10 -6.28 -16.35 22.78
N ILE A 11 -5.67 -15.27 23.27
CA ILE A 11 -4.27 -14.92 23.02
C ILE A 11 -3.62 -14.52 24.34
N SER A 12 -2.29 -14.64 24.44
CA SER A 12 -1.55 -14.18 25.61
C SER A 12 -1.63 -12.66 25.76
N GLY A 13 -1.45 -12.16 26.99
CA GLY A 13 -1.44 -10.72 27.29
C GLY A 13 -0.45 -9.94 26.43
N ASP A 14 0.76 -10.47 26.26
CA ASP A 14 1.82 -9.83 25.47
C ASP A 14 1.45 -9.70 23.98
N ARG A 15 0.82 -10.74 23.41
CA ARG A 15 0.36 -10.69 22.01
C ARG A 15 -0.76 -9.67 21.86
N LYS A 16 -1.69 -9.61 22.82
CA LYS A 16 -2.77 -8.61 22.82
C LYS A 16 -2.21 -7.19 22.86
N ALA A 17 -1.26 -6.92 23.75
CA ALA A 17 -0.64 -5.60 23.88
C ALA A 17 0.09 -5.20 22.59
N ARG A 18 0.82 -6.12 21.96
CA ARG A 18 1.46 -5.88 20.66
C ARG A 18 0.45 -5.55 19.56
N TYR A 19 -0.61 -6.33 19.41
CA TYR A 19 -1.63 -6.05 18.39
C TYR A 19 -2.40 -4.76 18.65
N GLN A 20 -2.63 -4.40 19.92
CA GLN A 20 -3.22 -3.11 20.28
C GLN A 20 -2.33 -1.93 19.90
N ALA A 21 -1.01 -2.03 20.15
CA ALA A 21 -0.06 -0.98 19.77
C ALA A 21 -0.01 -0.79 18.25
N VAL A 22 -0.03 -1.88 17.47
CA VAL A 22 -0.07 -1.81 16.01
C VAL A 22 -1.40 -1.24 15.52
N ALA A 23 -2.54 -1.73 16.03
CA ALA A 23 -3.85 -1.18 15.65
C ALA A 23 -3.94 0.33 15.93
N ALA A 24 -3.40 0.80 17.07
CA ALA A 24 -3.33 2.21 17.40
C ALA A 24 -2.45 3.02 16.44
N ALA A 25 -1.29 2.49 16.02
CA ALA A 25 -0.42 3.13 15.03
C ALA A 25 -1.11 3.29 13.66
N HIS A 26 -2.02 2.39 13.32
CA HIS A 26 -2.83 2.44 12.09
C HIS A 26 -4.16 3.18 12.28
N GLY A 27 -4.43 3.75 13.46
CA GLY A 27 -5.68 4.47 13.75
C GLY A 27 -6.93 3.59 13.75
N THR A 28 -6.79 2.27 13.94
CA THR A 28 -7.90 1.30 13.90
C THR A 28 -8.15 0.64 15.26
N SER A 29 -9.32 0.01 15.41
CA SER A 29 -9.60 -0.83 16.58
C SER A 29 -8.94 -2.21 16.44
N LEU A 30 -8.59 -2.84 17.56
CA LEU A 30 -8.01 -4.19 17.57
C LEU A 30 -8.86 -5.21 16.79
N SER A 31 -10.19 -5.14 16.90
CA SER A 31 -11.12 -6.02 16.18
C SER A 31 -11.08 -5.79 14.67
N ALA A 32 -11.01 -4.54 14.23
CA ALA A 32 -10.90 -4.21 12.81
C ALA A 32 -9.55 -4.70 12.24
N PHE A 33 -8.45 -4.42 12.95
CA PHE A 33 -7.13 -4.89 12.58
C PHE A 33 -7.05 -6.43 12.45
N ILE A 34 -7.58 -7.17 13.43
CA ILE A 34 -7.59 -8.64 13.37
C ILE A 34 -8.48 -9.14 12.24
N ARG A 35 -9.65 -8.52 12.01
CA ARG A 35 -10.55 -8.92 10.92
C ARG A 35 -9.86 -8.76 9.57
N THR A 36 -9.23 -7.61 9.32
CA THR A 36 -8.45 -7.36 8.11
C THR A 36 -7.33 -8.38 7.93
N ALA A 37 -6.58 -8.69 8.99
CA ALA A 37 -5.51 -9.69 8.93
C ALA A 37 -6.05 -11.11 8.61
N CYS A 38 -7.20 -11.48 9.18
CA CYS A 38 -7.87 -12.76 8.87
C CYS A 38 -8.40 -12.78 7.44
N ASP A 39 -9.00 -11.69 6.96
CA ASP A 39 -9.50 -11.57 5.60
C ASP A 39 -8.35 -11.66 4.60
N GLN A 40 -7.21 -11.03 4.88
CA GLN A 40 -5.97 -11.15 4.10
C GLN A 40 -5.39 -12.57 4.11
N ALA A 41 -5.41 -13.25 5.26
CA ALA A 41 -4.93 -14.63 5.37
C ALA A 41 -5.85 -15.61 4.60
N ALA A 42 -7.16 -15.37 4.62
CA ALA A 42 -8.16 -16.20 3.96
C ALA A 42 -8.23 -15.96 2.45
N THR A 43 -8.11 -14.72 2.00
CA THR A 43 -8.06 -14.36 0.57
C THR A 43 -6.69 -14.62 -0.05
N GLY A 44 -5.66 -14.78 0.79
CA GLY A 44 -4.27 -14.84 0.38
C GLY A 44 -3.79 -13.46 -0.05
N LEU A 45 -2.61 -13.05 0.42
CA LEU A 45 -1.88 -11.95 -0.24
C LEU A 45 -1.79 -12.30 -1.73
N ASN A 46 -2.47 -11.53 -2.58
CA ASN A 46 -2.42 -11.75 -4.03
C ASN A 46 -1.02 -11.37 -4.51
N ALA A 47 -0.09 -12.31 -4.33
CA ALA A 47 1.32 -12.13 -4.62
C ALA A 47 1.55 -11.85 -6.11
N ALA A 48 0.64 -12.28 -6.99
CA ALA A 48 0.68 -11.92 -8.41
C ALA A 48 0.36 -10.43 -8.62
N ALA A 49 -0.69 -9.91 -7.98
CA ALA A 49 -1.03 -8.48 -8.03
C ALA A 49 0.07 -7.61 -7.41
N MET A 50 0.63 -7.99 -6.26
CA MET A 50 1.75 -7.28 -5.65
C MET A 50 3.01 -7.28 -6.53
N ARG A 51 3.34 -8.42 -7.15
CA ARG A 51 4.48 -8.48 -8.10
C ARG A 51 4.24 -7.63 -9.34
N ALA A 52 3.01 -7.61 -9.86
CA ALA A 52 2.64 -6.77 -11.00
C ALA A 52 2.75 -5.28 -10.65
N ASP A 53 2.23 -4.87 -9.50
CA ASP A 53 2.32 -3.49 -9.01
C ASP A 53 3.78 -3.07 -8.76
N LEU A 54 4.63 -3.96 -8.21
CA LEU A 54 6.07 -3.71 -8.06
C LEU A 54 6.79 -3.54 -9.41
N ALA A 55 6.42 -4.33 -10.43
CA ALA A 55 6.96 -4.18 -11.78
C ALA A 55 6.57 -2.83 -12.40
N VAL A 56 5.34 -2.38 -12.17
CA VAL A 56 4.85 -1.06 -12.61
C VAL A 56 5.58 0.07 -11.90
N LEU A 57 5.75 0.00 -10.57
CA LEU A 57 6.52 0.99 -9.81
C LEU A 57 7.97 1.09 -10.30
N ARG A 58 8.61 -0.05 -10.57
CA ARG A 58 9.97 -0.06 -11.15
C ARG A 58 10.04 0.65 -12.50
N ARG A 59 9.03 0.48 -13.35
CA ARG A 59 8.96 1.17 -14.65
C ARG A 59 8.84 2.69 -14.47
N HIS A 60 7.99 3.15 -13.57
CA HIS A 60 7.83 4.58 -13.28
C HIS A 60 9.13 5.19 -12.73
N LEU A 61 9.83 4.49 -11.83
CA LEU A 61 11.13 4.94 -11.32
C LEU A 61 12.17 5.12 -12.44
N ASN A 62 12.22 4.19 -13.40
CA ASN A 62 13.11 4.32 -14.55
C ASN A 62 12.76 5.52 -15.43
N GLN A 63 11.47 5.83 -15.59
CA GLN A 63 11.03 7.01 -16.34
C GLN A 63 11.38 8.32 -15.62
N ILE A 64 11.23 8.37 -14.30
CA ILE A 64 11.65 9.52 -13.49
C ILE A 64 13.16 9.75 -13.63
N ALA A 65 13.97 8.68 -13.62
CA ALA A 65 15.41 8.78 -13.83
C ALA A 65 15.75 9.34 -15.22
N ALA A 66 15.01 8.96 -16.26
CA ALA A 66 15.18 9.53 -17.60
C ALA A 66 14.86 11.03 -17.62
N PHE A 67 13.75 11.45 -17.00
CA PHE A 67 13.42 12.88 -16.88
C PHE A 67 14.48 13.66 -16.09
N ALA A 68 15.05 13.08 -15.03
CA ALA A 68 16.12 13.71 -14.28
C ALA A 68 17.38 13.93 -15.13
N ASN A 69 17.71 13.00 -16.03
CA ASN A 69 18.83 13.17 -16.98
C ASN A 69 18.51 14.26 -18.02
N GLU A 70 17.31 14.26 -18.61
CA GLU A 70 16.86 15.32 -19.53
C GLU A 70 16.92 16.70 -18.86
N ALA A 71 16.49 16.79 -17.59
CA ALA A 71 16.58 18.00 -16.80
C ALA A 71 18.03 18.50 -16.62
N ALA A 72 18.97 17.58 -16.44
CA ALA A 72 20.39 17.88 -16.28
C ALA A 72 21.05 18.35 -17.60
N GLU A 73 20.54 17.91 -18.75
CA GLU A 73 21.09 18.23 -20.07
C GLU A 73 20.60 19.57 -20.66
N GLY A 74 19.47 20.10 -20.18
CA GLY A 74 18.95 21.37 -20.69
C GLY A 74 17.68 21.89 -20.05
N GLY A 75 17.27 21.31 -18.92
CA GLY A 75 15.99 21.60 -18.27
C GLY A 75 14.83 20.77 -18.83
N LEU A 76 13.71 20.78 -18.11
CA LEU A 76 12.51 20.06 -18.51
C LEU A 76 11.56 20.98 -19.27
N ASP A 77 11.12 20.55 -20.45
CA ASP A 77 10.03 21.22 -21.13
C ASP A 77 8.69 20.99 -20.38
N ARG A 78 7.68 21.79 -20.76
CA ARG A 78 6.36 21.75 -20.12
C ARG A 78 5.67 20.39 -20.29
N GLN A 79 5.86 19.72 -21.41
CA GLN A 79 5.26 18.42 -21.69
C GLN A 79 5.88 17.34 -20.81
N THR A 80 7.20 17.35 -20.62
CA THR A 80 7.91 16.42 -19.75
C THR A 80 7.54 16.64 -18.28
N VAL A 81 7.40 17.89 -17.82
CA VAL A 81 6.89 18.20 -16.48
C VAL A 81 5.47 17.64 -16.26
N HIS A 82 4.57 17.83 -17.23
CA HIS A 82 3.22 17.26 -17.13
C HIS A 82 3.23 15.74 -17.10
N ARG A 83 4.07 15.08 -17.89
CA ARG A 83 4.22 13.62 -17.88
C ARG A 83 4.75 13.13 -16.53
N LEU A 84 5.79 13.75 -15.98
CA LEU A 84 6.32 13.43 -14.66
C LEU A 84 5.24 13.54 -13.56
N ALA A 85 4.39 14.57 -13.62
CA ALA A 85 3.28 14.72 -12.68
C ALA A 85 2.25 13.57 -12.79
N GLN A 86 1.91 13.13 -14.01
CA GLN A 86 1.01 12.00 -14.24
C GLN A 86 1.59 10.67 -13.74
N GLU A 87 2.87 10.42 -14.01
CA GLU A 87 3.57 9.23 -13.53
C GLU A 87 3.63 9.22 -11.99
N SER A 88 3.91 10.36 -11.37
CA SER A 88 3.93 10.51 -9.90
C SER A 88 2.54 10.28 -9.27
N ALA A 89 1.48 10.77 -9.89
CA ALA A 89 0.10 10.52 -9.42
C ALA A 89 -0.30 9.04 -9.54
N SER A 90 0.15 8.37 -10.61
CA SER A 90 -0.08 6.93 -10.83
C SER A 90 0.64 6.09 -9.79
N MET A 91 1.92 6.38 -9.50
CA MET A 91 2.67 5.75 -8.41
C MET A 91 1.98 5.93 -7.06
N ARG A 92 1.51 7.15 -6.77
CA ARG A 92 0.80 7.44 -5.51
C ARG A 92 -0.48 6.62 -5.36
N THR A 93 -1.25 6.44 -6.43
CA THR A 93 -2.46 5.61 -6.40
C THR A 93 -2.14 4.14 -6.11
N ILE A 94 -1.05 3.60 -6.65
CA ILE A 94 -0.59 2.24 -6.35
C ILE A 94 -0.17 2.14 -4.88
N ILE A 95 0.62 3.11 -4.38
CA ILE A 95 1.07 3.14 -2.99
C ILE A 95 -0.12 3.27 -2.03
N ASP A 96 -1.04 4.20 -2.28
CA ASP A 96 -2.24 4.42 -1.45
C ASP A 96 -3.12 3.16 -1.41
N ARG A 97 -3.24 2.42 -2.51
CA ARG A 97 -3.94 1.12 -2.54
C ARG A 97 -3.30 0.11 -1.61
N HIS A 98 -1.98 0.03 -1.57
CA HIS A 98 -1.27 -0.90 -0.69
C HIS A 98 -1.25 -0.43 0.78
N LEU A 99 -1.22 0.89 1.02
CA LEU A 99 -1.26 1.46 2.37
C LEU A 99 -2.67 1.43 2.98
N ALA A 100 -3.73 1.58 2.18
CA ALA A 100 -5.12 1.48 2.65
C ALA A 100 -5.53 0.05 3.06
N ILE A 101 -4.70 -0.94 2.71
CA ILE A 101 -4.89 -2.34 3.09
C ILE A 101 -4.23 -2.65 4.46
N GLY A 102 -3.39 -1.75 5.01
CA GLY A 102 -2.66 -1.94 6.28
C GLY A 102 -3.26 -1.19 7.46
#